data_AF-A0A4R5BUC0-F1
#
_entry.id   AF-A0A4R5BUC0-F1
#
_cell.length_a   1.000
_cell.length_b   1.000
_cell.length_c   1.000
_cell.angle_alpha   90.00
_cell.angle_beta   90.00
_cell.angle_gamma   90.00
#
_symmetry.space_group_name_H-M   'P 1'
#
loop_
_entity.id
_entity.type
_entity.pdbx_description
1 polymer ?
#
loop_
_entity_poly.entity_id
_entity_poly.type
_entity_poly.pdbx_seq_one_letter_code
_entity_poly.pdbx_strand_id
1 'polypeptide(L)'
;PRNPLFAAAVGSPVQWVFDRTAVSGLTGGQYLAVSVSAADRWIDTPTAELRGVYLAALERLFPAARRARVTDFFVTRERHATFRQSPGSGALRPASATRLPGLFLAGAWTDTGWPDTMEGAVRSGLTAARLVRRHLDRVRSGEVSGR
;
A
#
# COMPACT_ATOMS: atom_id res chain seq x y z
N PRO A 1 -22.03 -10.97 -21.00
CA PRO A 1 -21.50 -11.18 -19.62
C PRO A 1 -20.68 -9.96 -19.19
N ARG A 2 -21.01 -9.31 -18.07
CA ARG A 2 -20.15 -8.25 -17.52
C ARG A 2 -18.82 -8.89 -17.09
N ASN A 3 -17.71 -8.31 -17.52
CA ASN A 3 -16.39 -8.69 -17.03
C ASN A 3 -16.38 -8.51 -15.50
N PRO A 4 -15.78 -9.44 -14.73
CA PRO A 4 -15.68 -9.24 -13.29
C PRO A 4 -14.85 -7.98 -13.01
N LEU A 5 -15.29 -7.18 -12.04
CA LEU A 5 -14.60 -5.94 -11.65
C LEU A 5 -13.15 -6.20 -11.20
N PHE A 6 -12.86 -7.43 -10.79
CA PHE A 6 -11.53 -7.91 -10.47
C PHE A 6 -11.39 -9.42 -10.72
N ALA A 7 -10.15 -9.89 -10.83
CA ALA A 7 -9.81 -11.30 -10.86
C ALA A 7 -8.55 -11.56 -10.01
N ALA A 8 -8.46 -12.76 -9.45
CA ALA A 8 -7.29 -13.26 -8.75
C ALA A 8 -6.74 -14.50 -9.46
N ALA A 9 -5.43 -14.60 -9.59
CA ALA A 9 -4.77 -15.74 -10.21
C ALA A 9 -3.67 -16.32 -9.31
N VAL A 10 -3.77 -17.60 -9.01
CA VAL A 10 -2.79 -18.36 -8.22
C VAL A 10 -1.74 -18.94 -9.15
N GLY A 11 -0.45 -18.89 -8.76
CA GLY A 11 0.65 -19.43 -9.56
C GLY A 11 0.95 -18.64 -10.85
N SER A 12 0.35 -17.46 -11.01
CA SER A 12 0.54 -16.57 -12.16
C SER A 12 1.54 -15.45 -11.84
N PRO A 13 2.27 -14.91 -12.84
CA PRO A 13 3.08 -13.71 -12.63
C PRO A 13 2.23 -12.47 -12.30
N VAL A 14 0.96 -12.44 -12.75
CA VAL A 14 -0.05 -11.45 -12.33
C VAL A 14 -0.90 -12.04 -11.21
N GLN A 15 -1.06 -11.33 -10.09
CA GLN A 15 -1.76 -11.84 -8.90
C GLN A 15 -3.20 -11.32 -8.84
N TRP A 16 -3.36 -10.00 -8.75
CA TRP A 16 -4.66 -9.34 -8.75
C TRP A 16 -4.79 -8.44 -9.97
N VAL A 17 -5.92 -8.56 -10.67
CA VAL A 17 -6.27 -7.72 -11.83
C VAL A 17 -7.55 -6.99 -11.50
N PHE A 18 -7.57 -5.68 -11.66
CA PHE A 18 -8.74 -4.83 -11.41
C PHE A 18 -9.11 -4.08 -12.69
N ASP A 19 -10.38 -4.10 -13.05
CA ASP A 19 -10.89 -3.23 -14.10
C ASP A 19 -11.10 -1.83 -13.54
N ARG A 20 -10.22 -0.91 -13.94
CA ARG A 20 -10.26 0.50 -13.56
C ARG A 20 -10.96 1.39 -14.59
N THR A 21 -11.52 0.83 -15.66
CA THR A 21 -12.05 1.60 -16.80
C THR A 21 -13.05 2.66 -16.35
N ALA A 22 -14.05 2.29 -15.53
CA ALA A 22 -15.08 3.20 -15.06
C ALA A 22 -14.53 4.27 -14.10
N VAL A 23 -13.71 3.87 -13.11
CA VAL A 23 -13.17 4.80 -12.10
C VAL A 23 -12.10 5.75 -12.66
N SER A 24 -11.53 5.40 -13.81
CA SER A 24 -10.62 6.27 -14.57
C SER A 24 -11.35 7.20 -15.54
N GLY A 25 -12.68 7.13 -15.64
CA GLY A 25 -13.47 7.97 -16.54
C GLY A 25 -13.24 7.66 -18.03
N LEU A 26 -12.70 6.48 -18.36
CA LEU A 26 -12.45 6.09 -19.74
C LEU A 26 -13.76 5.76 -20.45
N THR A 27 -14.01 6.43 -21.56
CA THR A 27 -15.19 6.24 -22.42
C THR A 27 -14.91 5.32 -23.62
N GLY A 28 -13.64 4.95 -23.83
CA GLY A 28 -13.21 4.03 -24.88
C GLY A 28 -12.01 3.19 -24.42
N GLY A 29 -11.99 1.92 -24.85
CA GLY A 29 -10.98 0.95 -24.44
C GLY A 29 -11.24 0.34 -23.06
N GLN A 30 -10.20 -0.24 -22.47
CA GLN A 30 -10.24 -0.85 -21.13
C GLN A 30 -8.94 -0.54 -20.40
N TYR A 31 -9.01 -0.24 -19.11
CA TYR A 31 -7.85 -0.04 -18.25
C TYR A 31 -7.83 -1.10 -17.15
N LEU A 32 -6.88 -2.01 -17.24
CA LEU A 32 -6.60 -3.00 -16.22
C LEU A 32 -5.42 -2.56 -15.35
N ALA A 33 -5.62 -2.57 -14.02
CA ALA A 33 -4.54 -2.42 -13.06
C ALA A 33 -4.16 -3.79 -12.49
N VAL A 34 -2.87 -4.11 -12.52
CA VAL A 34 -2.34 -5.35 -11.95
C VAL A 34 -1.57 -5.03 -10.69
N SER A 35 -1.97 -5.63 -9.57
CA SER A 35 -1.24 -5.53 -8.30
C SER A 35 -0.49 -6.83 -8.03
N VAL A 36 0.80 -6.71 -7.68
CA VAL A 36 1.68 -7.81 -7.33
C VAL A 36 2.41 -7.47 -6.04
N SER A 37 2.15 -8.26 -5.00
CA SER A 37 2.83 -8.18 -3.69
C SER A 37 4.00 -9.17 -3.63
N ALA A 38 4.93 -8.95 -2.69
CA ALA A 38 6.18 -9.71 -2.58
C ALA A 38 6.93 -9.79 -3.93
N ALA A 39 7.07 -8.62 -4.56
CA ALA A 39 7.53 -8.48 -5.93
C ALA A 39 9.06 -8.48 -6.06
N ASP A 40 9.80 -9.04 -5.09
CA ASP A 40 11.27 -9.05 -5.08
C ASP A 40 11.86 -9.56 -6.39
N ARG A 41 11.23 -10.58 -7.01
CA ARG A 41 11.64 -11.13 -8.31
C ARG A 41 11.43 -10.20 -9.51
N TRP A 42 10.60 -9.16 -9.37
CA TRP A 42 10.18 -8.27 -10.46
C TRP A 42 10.67 -6.82 -10.28
N ILE A 43 11.10 -6.46 -9.06
CA ILE A 43 11.27 -5.07 -8.65
C ILE A 43 12.37 -4.34 -9.43
N ASP A 44 13.35 -5.08 -9.95
CA ASP A 44 14.45 -4.59 -10.79
C ASP A 44 14.29 -4.97 -12.27
N THR A 45 13.26 -5.74 -12.62
CA THR A 45 13.03 -6.17 -14.00
C THR A 45 12.64 -4.97 -14.88
N PRO A 46 13.28 -4.79 -16.05
CA PRO A 46 12.91 -3.74 -17.00
C PRO A 46 11.44 -3.80 -17.41
N THR A 47 10.80 -2.64 -17.56
CA THR A 47 9.37 -2.55 -17.91
C THR A 47 9.03 -3.28 -19.22
N ALA A 48 9.93 -3.29 -20.21
CA ALA A 48 9.73 -3.98 -21.48
C ALA A 48 9.65 -5.52 -21.31
N GLU A 49 10.46 -6.08 -20.42
CA GLU A 49 10.44 -7.51 -20.11
C GLU A 49 9.17 -7.88 -19.31
N LEU A 50 8.82 -7.07 -18.30
CA LEU A 50 7.57 -7.22 -17.55
C LEU A 50 6.34 -7.17 -18.48
N ARG A 51 6.35 -6.28 -19.48
CA ARG A 51 5.28 -6.18 -20.48
C ARG A 51 5.07 -7.53 -21.18
N GLY A 52 6.13 -8.17 -21.66
CA GLY A 52 6.03 -9.48 -22.30
C GLY A 52 5.44 -10.55 -21.39
N VAL A 53 5.98 -10.67 -20.17
CA VAL A 53 5.56 -11.67 -19.19
C VAL A 53 4.09 -11.47 -18.76
N TYR A 54 3.69 -10.22 -18.48
CA TYR A 54 2.40 -9.92 -17.91
C TYR A 54 1.29 -10.00 -18.96
N LEU A 55 1.54 -9.54 -20.19
CA LEU A 55 0.57 -9.67 -21.27
C LEU A 55 0.31 -11.14 -21.61
N ALA A 56 1.35 -11.97 -21.69
CA ALA A 56 1.19 -13.42 -21.91
C ALA A 56 0.39 -14.10 -20.78
N ALA A 57 0.50 -13.62 -19.54
CA ALA A 57 -0.32 -14.12 -18.44
C ALA A 57 -1.78 -13.64 -18.53
N LEU A 58 -2.00 -12.36 -18.86
CA LEU A 58 -3.34 -11.81 -19.07
C LEU A 58 -4.07 -12.50 -20.24
N GLU A 59 -3.39 -12.87 -21.31
CA GLU A 59 -3.96 -13.64 -22.43
C GLU A 59 -4.34 -15.09 -22.08
N ARG A 60 -3.66 -15.67 -21.10
CA ARG A 60 -4.02 -16.99 -20.55
C ARG A 60 -5.24 -16.89 -19.64
N LEU A 61 -5.29 -15.85 -18.80
CA LEU A 61 -6.41 -15.60 -17.87
C LEU A 61 -7.68 -15.11 -18.59
N PHE A 62 -7.50 -14.26 -19.59
CA PHE A 62 -8.58 -13.61 -20.33
C PHE A 62 -8.37 -13.84 -21.83
N PRO A 63 -8.97 -14.89 -22.43
CA PRO A 63 -8.78 -15.20 -23.84
C PRO A 63 -9.13 -14.05 -24.80
N ALA A 64 -10.04 -13.15 -24.40
CA ALA A 64 -10.37 -11.94 -25.16
C ALA A 64 -9.18 -10.97 -25.30
N ALA A 65 -8.25 -10.94 -24.33
CA ALA A 65 -7.08 -10.08 -24.37
C ALA A 65 -6.13 -10.43 -25.53
N ARG A 66 -6.16 -11.66 -26.05
CA ARG A 66 -5.36 -12.09 -27.23
C ARG A 66 -5.68 -11.30 -28.50
N ARG A 67 -6.86 -10.69 -28.57
CA ARG A 67 -7.31 -9.87 -29.70
C ARG A 67 -7.25 -8.38 -29.40
N ALA A 68 -6.84 -8.00 -28.18
CA ALA A 68 -6.77 -6.62 -27.77
C ALA A 68 -5.47 -5.98 -28.27
N ARG A 69 -5.55 -4.72 -28.67
CA ARG A 69 -4.36 -3.90 -28.94
C ARG A 69 -4.01 -3.13 -27.67
N VAL A 70 -2.83 -3.41 -27.10
CA VAL A 70 -2.31 -2.68 -25.95
C VAL A 70 -1.80 -1.31 -26.41
N THR A 71 -2.54 -0.26 -26.11
CA THR A 71 -2.14 1.12 -26.42
C THR A 71 -1.07 1.62 -25.45
N ASP A 72 -1.20 1.27 -24.17
CA ASP A 72 -0.36 1.79 -23.09
C ASP A 72 0.00 0.67 -22.10
N PHE A 73 1.23 0.72 -21.59
CA PHE A 73 1.70 -0.17 -20.53
C PHE A 73 2.79 0.55 -19.73
N PHE A 74 2.59 0.66 -18.42
CA PHE A 74 3.56 1.25 -17.52
C PHE A 74 3.55 0.50 -16.18
N VAL A 75 4.62 0.65 -15.43
CA VAL A 75 4.83 -0.05 -14.16
C VAL A 75 5.28 0.96 -13.12
N THR A 76 4.48 1.11 -12.07
CA THR A 76 4.88 1.80 -10.83
C THR A 76 5.55 0.78 -9.90
N ARG A 77 6.58 1.22 -9.16
CA ARG A 77 7.40 0.34 -8.30
C ARG A 77 7.57 1.00 -6.94
N GLU A 78 7.11 0.33 -5.90
CA GLU A 78 7.18 0.81 -4.52
C GLU A 78 8.05 -0.14 -3.68
N ARG A 79 9.38 0.08 -3.68
CA ARG A 79 10.35 -0.76 -2.95
C ARG A 79 10.14 -0.74 -1.44
N HIS A 80 9.63 0.37 -0.93
CA HIS A 80 9.38 0.62 0.49
C HIS A 80 7.90 0.91 0.74
N ALA A 81 7.00 0.18 0.05
CA ALA A 81 5.55 0.37 0.16
C ALA A 81 5.05 0.22 1.60
N THR A 82 5.43 -0.88 2.23
CA THR A 82 5.16 -1.21 3.64
C THR A 82 6.36 -1.98 4.20
N PHE A 83 6.54 -1.96 5.52
CA PHE A 83 7.58 -2.79 6.12
C PHE A 83 7.21 -4.27 6.07
N ARG A 84 8.21 -5.15 6.00
CA ARG A 84 8.00 -6.60 6.04
C ARG A 84 7.55 -7.05 7.43
N GLN A 85 6.27 -7.35 7.59
CA GLN A 85 5.67 -7.78 8.86
C GLN A 85 5.95 -9.28 9.14
N SER A 86 7.20 -9.61 9.44
CA SER A 86 7.60 -10.97 9.83
C SER A 86 7.13 -11.33 11.25
N PRO A 87 6.98 -12.62 11.60
CA PRO A 87 6.68 -13.02 12.99
C PRO A 87 7.62 -12.34 14.00
N GLY A 88 7.06 -11.78 15.07
CA GLY A 88 7.80 -11.00 16.08
C GLY A 88 7.94 -9.50 15.77
N SER A 89 7.65 -9.04 14.54
CA SER A 89 7.75 -7.61 14.18
C SER A 89 6.90 -6.70 15.06
N GLY A 90 5.77 -7.19 15.58
CA GLY A 90 4.90 -6.43 16.49
C GLY A 90 5.63 -5.94 17.75
N ALA A 91 6.50 -6.76 18.33
CA ALA A 91 7.23 -6.42 19.56
C ALA A 91 8.27 -5.30 19.36
N LEU A 92 8.66 -5.02 18.11
CA LEU A 92 9.64 -3.99 17.77
C LEU A 92 8.98 -2.63 17.46
N ARG A 93 7.66 -2.57 17.35
CA ARG A 93 6.94 -1.35 16.96
C ARG A 93 6.86 -0.43 18.18
N PRO A 94 7.31 0.84 18.08
CA PRO A 94 7.25 1.74 19.21
C PRO A 94 5.83 2.28 19.39
N ALA A 95 5.46 2.55 20.64
CA ALA A 95 4.28 3.34 20.95
C ALA A 95 4.41 4.78 20.42
N SER A 96 3.28 5.47 20.22
CA SER A 96 3.28 6.88 19.83
C SER A 96 3.93 7.81 20.85
N ALA A 97 3.95 7.44 22.13
CA ALA A 97 4.63 8.21 23.17
C ALA A 97 6.11 7.83 23.24
N THR A 98 6.99 8.82 23.14
CA THR A 98 8.44 8.60 23.29
C THR A 98 8.91 8.96 24.70
N ARG A 99 10.17 8.65 25.01
CA ARG A 99 10.83 9.09 26.26
C ARG A 99 11.18 10.58 26.26
N LEU A 100 11.16 11.24 25.09
CA LEU A 100 11.50 12.64 24.96
C LEU A 100 10.23 13.49 25.13
N PRO A 101 10.18 14.41 26.12
CA PRO A 101 9.04 15.30 26.29
C PRO A 101 8.76 16.09 25.01
N GLY A 102 7.49 16.17 24.63
CA GLY A 102 7.05 16.89 23.44
C GLY A 102 7.28 16.16 22.10
N LEU A 103 7.97 15.00 22.09
CA LEU A 103 8.17 14.20 20.88
C LEU A 103 7.23 12.98 20.85
N PHE A 104 6.46 12.88 19.77
CA PHE A 104 5.49 11.80 19.54
C PHE A 104 5.62 11.22 18.14
N LEU A 105 5.34 9.92 17.99
CA LEU A 105 5.44 9.20 16.73
C LEU A 105 4.06 8.91 16.13
N ALA A 106 3.96 9.09 14.81
CA ALA A 106 2.83 8.69 13.99
C ALA A 106 3.34 7.99 12.73
N GLY A 107 2.57 7.02 12.27
CA GLY A 107 2.86 6.18 11.13
C GLY A 107 2.30 4.78 11.36
N ALA A 108 1.84 4.14 10.28
CA ALA A 108 1.31 2.78 10.34
C ALA A 108 2.32 1.76 10.89
N TRP A 109 3.62 2.05 10.85
CA TRP A 109 4.69 1.26 11.47
C TRP A 109 4.74 1.32 13.01
N THR A 110 4.10 2.29 13.66
CA THR A 110 4.01 2.37 15.14
C THR A 110 3.11 1.27 15.72
N ASP A 111 3.13 1.06 17.04
CA ASP A 111 2.30 0.05 17.72
C ASP A 111 0.82 0.45 17.75
N THR A 112 0.15 0.22 16.63
CA THR A 112 -1.27 0.57 16.45
C THR A 112 -2.22 -0.57 16.80
N GLY A 113 -1.69 -1.80 16.92
CA GLY A 113 -2.44 -3.05 16.94
C GLY A 113 -2.93 -3.53 15.56
N TRP A 114 -2.61 -2.81 14.48
CA TRP A 114 -3.05 -3.12 13.12
C TRP A 114 -1.86 -3.41 12.18
N PRO A 115 -2.06 -4.16 11.08
CA PRO A 115 -1.08 -4.27 9.99
C PRO A 115 -0.68 -2.89 9.43
N ASP A 116 0.41 -2.84 8.64
CA ASP A 116 0.91 -1.61 8.02
C ASP A 116 -0.06 -1.12 6.92
N THR A 117 -1.07 -0.36 7.33
CA THR A 117 -2.27 -0.03 6.56
C THR A 117 -2.61 1.45 6.68
N MET A 118 -3.42 1.96 5.76
CA MET A 118 -3.91 3.35 5.84
C MET A 118 -4.70 3.59 7.14
N GLU A 119 -5.51 2.63 7.57
CA GLU A 119 -6.26 2.65 8.82
C GLU A 119 -5.31 2.69 10.03
N GLY A 120 -4.23 1.90 9.99
CA GLY A 120 -3.16 1.96 10.97
C GLY A 120 -2.50 3.34 11.04
N ALA A 121 -2.20 3.95 9.89
CA ALA A 121 -1.62 5.28 9.81
C ALA A 121 -2.55 6.32 10.44
N VAL A 122 -3.85 6.32 10.08
CA VAL A 122 -4.85 7.22 10.65
C VAL A 122 -4.95 7.05 12.16
N ARG A 123 -5.04 5.80 12.64
CA ARG A 123 -5.13 5.49 14.07
C ARG A 123 -3.91 5.98 14.85
N SER A 124 -2.71 5.80 14.29
CA SER A 124 -1.47 6.31 14.90
C SER A 124 -1.45 7.85 14.97
N GLY A 125 -1.87 8.53 13.89
CA GLY A 125 -1.92 9.99 13.83
C GLY A 125 -2.88 10.57 14.85
N LEU A 126 -4.08 9.99 14.97
CA LEU A 126 -5.05 10.38 16.01
C LEU A 126 -4.49 10.17 17.43
N THR A 127 -3.73 9.10 17.65
CA THR A 127 -3.11 8.80 18.94
C THR A 127 -2.04 9.83 19.28
N ALA A 128 -1.13 10.12 18.34
CA ALA A 128 -0.10 11.14 18.49
C ALA A 128 -0.70 12.54 18.73
N ALA A 129 -1.72 12.93 17.96
CA ALA A 129 -2.40 14.22 18.14
C ALA A 129 -3.03 14.38 19.54
N ARG A 130 -3.64 13.32 20.08
CA ARG A 130 -4.17 13.33 21.46
C ARG A 130 -3.06 13.48 22.49
N LEU A 131 -1.90 12.86 22.28
CA LEU A 131 -0.74 12.98 23.16
C LEU A 131 -0.15 14.39 23.13
N VAL A 132 0.00 14.98 21.93
CA VAL A 132 0.41 16.37 21.74
C VAL A 132 -0.52 17.31 22.50
N ARG A 133 -1.84 17.18 22.31
CA ARG A 133 -2.82 18.02 23.01
C ARG A 133 -2.64 17.96 24.53
N ARG A 134 -2.60 16.75 25.11
CA ARG A 134 -2.37 16.56 26.55
C ARG A 134 -1.03 17.13 27.04
N HIS A 135 0.02 17.08 26.22
CA HIS A 135 1.30 17.68 26.57
C HIS A 135 1.22 19.20 26.60
N LEU A 136 0.63 19.82 25.58
CA LEU A 136 0.44 21.27 25.52
C LEU A 136 -0.44 21.78 26.67
N ASP A 137 -1.49 21.04 27.04
CA ASP A 137 -2.35 21.40 28.18
C ASP A 137 -1.56 21.44 29.49
N ARG A 138 -0.69 20.45 29.73
CA ARG A 138 0.19 20.41 30.91
C ARG A 138 1.27 21.49 30.91
N VAL A 139 1.82 21.81 29.74
CA VAL A 139 2.77 22.93 29.60
C VAL A 139 2.06 24.24 29.94
N ARG A 140 0.83 24.44 29.46
CA ARG A 140 0.02 25.63 29.75
C ARG A 140 -0.40 25.73 31.22
N SER A 141 -0.68 24.60 31.89
CA SER A 141 -1.01 24.59 33.32
C SER A 141 0.20 24.76 34.24
N GLY A 142 1.42 24.88 33.69
CA GLY A 142 2.66 25.02 34.47
C GLY A 142 3.13 23.72 35.12
N GLU A 143 2.49 22.59 34.84
CA GLU A 143 2.86 21.26 35.36
C GLU A 143 4.13 20.70 34.71
N VAL A 144 4.59 21.30 33.62
CA VAL A 144 5.85 20.97 32.94
C VAL A 144 6.87 22.09 33.20
N SER A 145 7.14 22.37 34.47
CA SER A 145 8.32 23.16 34.88
C SER A 145 9.24 22.25 35.67
N GLY A 146 10.39 21.91 35.10
CA GLY A 146 11.40 21.11 35.77
C GLY A 146 12.20 20.19 34.85
N ARG A 147 13.13 20.78 34.10
CA ARG A 147 14.53 20.35 33.96
C ARG A 147 15.33 21.48 33.34
#